data_AF-A0A7X6VIT3-F1
#
_entry.id   AF-A0A7X6VIT3-F1
#
_cell.length_a   1.000
_cell.length_b   1.000
_cell.length_c   1.000
_cell.angle_alpha   90.00
_cell.angle_beta   90.00
_cell.angle_gamma   90.00
#
_symmetry.space_group_name_H-M   'P 1'
#
loop_
_entity.id
_entity.type
_entity.pdbx_description
1 polymer ?
#
loop_
_entity_poly.entity_id
_entity_poly.type
_entity_poly.pdbx_seq_one_letter_code
_entity_poly.pdbx_strand_id
1 'polypeptide(L)'
;MTTIGKATLQSDNEGLVTLQCDRCKSRFKMDCAYLNELDRDIFCPICGISESLNTFWPEEVVEEAAKVAMMEAEKMIAEAFKGFKSKHIKVKTSPVHQVDSQLTFKNKDYDMQSIKVVCCDKSIGLNPIDYTLGFYCPYCGRMVR
;
A
#
# COMPACT_ATOMS: atom_id res chain seq x y z
N MET A 1 -20.43 4.67 -7.03
CA MET A 1 -19.05 4.90 -7.50
C MET A 1 -18.55 3.62 -8.11
N THR A 2 -18.05 3.65 -9.34
CA THR A 2 -17.43 2.48 -9.99
C THR A 2 -15.94 2.53 -9.67
N THR A 3 -15.44 1.63 -8.83
CA THR A 3 -14.02 1.57 -8.43
C THR A 3 -13.27 0.57 -9.30
N ILE A 4 -12.14 0.98 -9.86
CA ILE A 4 -11.23 0.15 -10.66
C ILE A 4 -10.20 -0.48 -9.72
N GLY A 5 -10.36 -1.78 -9.44
CA GLY A 5 -9.49 -2.54 -8.53
C GLY A 5 -9.62 -2.11 -7.07
N LYS A 6 -9.61 -3.07 -6.13
CA LYS A 6 -9.50 -2.76 -4.69
C LYS A 6 -8.39 -3.61 -4.09
N ALA A 7 -7.38 -2.93 -3.54
CA ALA A 7 -6.34 -3.54 -2.74
C ALA A 7 -6.66 -3.37 -1.26
N THR A 8 -6.51 -4.44 -0.48
CA THR A 8 -6.69 -4.45 0.97
C THR A 8 -5.46 -5.07 1.62
N LEU A 9 -4.87 -4.37 2.59
CA LEU A 9 -3.83 -4.90 3.44
C LEU A 9 -4.48 -5.53 4.68
N GLN A 10 -4.10 -6.76 5.02
CA GLN A 10 -4.51 -7.38 6.29
C GLN A 10 -3.56 -6.96 7.41
N SER A 11 -4.09 -6.77 8.62
CA SER A 11 -3.27 -6.63 9.81
C SER A 11 -2.70 -7.98 10.25
N ASP A 12 -1.64 -7.95 11.06
CA ASP A 12 -1.16 -9.12 11.80
C ASP A 12 -2.02 -9.37 13.07
N ASN A 13 -1.60 -10.34 13.87
CA ASN A 13 -2.29 -10.74 15.10
C ASN A 13 -2.33 -9.63 16.17
N GLU A 14 -1.46 -8.61 16.04
CA GLU A 14 -1.39 -7.47 16.95
C GLU A 14 -2.18 -6.26 16.43
N GLY A 15 -2.89 -6.41 15.31
CA GLY A 15 -3.64 -5.32 14.66
C GLY A 15 -2.75 -4.36 13.87
N LEU A 16 -1.47 -4.68 13.69
CA LEU A 16 -0.54 -3.83 12.95
C LEU A 16 -0.49 -4.23 11.48
N VAL A 17 -0.31 -3.26 10.58
CA VAL A 17 -0.12 -3.48 9.14
C VAL A 17 1.27 -3.03 8.72
N THR A 18 1.92 -3.80 7.84
CA THR A 18 3.23 -3.41 7.30
C THR A 18 3.09 -2.38 6.18
N LEU A 19 3.83 -1.30 6.32
CA LEU A 19 4.00 -0.22 5.38
C LEU A 19 5.45 -0.15 4.89
N GLN A 20 5.68 0.52 3.76
CA GLN A 20 7.00 0.72 3.16
C GLN A 20 7.14 2.15 2.68
N CYS A 21 8.13 2.89 3.18
CA CYS A 21 8.38 4.25 2.71
C CYS A 21 8.90 4.25 1.28
N ASP A 22 8.25 4.97 0.35
CA ASP A 22 8.70 5.04 -1.04
C ASP A 22 10.08 5.70 -1.20
N ARG A 23 10.47 6.60 -0.28
CA ARG A 23 11.75 7.34 -0.36
C ARG A 23 12.95 6.52 0.09
N CYS A 24 12.93 5.99 1.32
CA CYS A 24 14.06 5.24 1.88
C CYS A 24 13.88 3.73 1.84
N LYS A 25 12.75 3.24 1.30
CA LYS A 25 12.41 1.82 1.14
C LYS A 25 12.36 1.00 2.44
N SER A 26 12.53 1.64 3.60
CA SER A 26 12.37 1.01 4.91
C SER A 26 10.94 0.59 5.14
N ARG A 27 10.77 -0.57 5.78
CA ARG A 27 9.46 -1.07 6.22
C ARG A 27 9.28 -0.88 7.71
N PHE A 28 8.03 -0.67 8.10
CA PHE A 28 7.61 -0.51 9.49
C PHE A 28 6.13 -0.91 9.62
N LYS A 29 5.67 -1.17 10.83
CA LYS A 29 4.26 -1.48 11.10
C LYS A 29 3.56 -0.39 11.88
N MET A 30 2.29 -0.15 11.56
CA MET A 30 1.41 0.80 12.26
C MET A 30 0.06 0.18 12.55
N ASP A 31 -0.66 0.73 13.53
CA ASP A 31 -2.00 0.31 13.89
C ASP A 31 -3.00 0.50 12.74
N CYS A 32 -3.67 -0.58 12.35
CA CYS A 32 -4.60 -0.57 11.22
C CYS A 32 -5.86 0.28 11.51
N ALA A 33 -6.35 0.27 12.76
CA ALA A 33 -7.51 1.07 13.15
C ALA A 33 -7.23 2.57 12.99
N TYR A 34 -6.07 3.03 13.46
CA TYR A 34 -5.61 4.40 13.28
C TYR A 34 -5.50 4.79 11.80
N LEU A 35 -4.96 3.91 10.95
CA LEU A 35 -4.82 4.19 9.52
C LEU A 35 -6.16 4.28 8.79
N ASN A 36 -7.19 3.55 9.23
CA ASN A 36 -8.52 3.61 8.64
C ASN A 36 -9.27 4.91 8.98
N GLU A 37 -8.95 5.53 10.12
CA GLU A 37 -9.52 6.81 10.58
C GLU A 37 -8.63 8.01 10.23
N LEU A 38 -7.49 7.76 9.57
CA LEU A 38 -6.47 8.76 9.30
C LEU A 38 -6.95 9.81 8.29
N ASP A 39 -6.90 11.07 8.70
CA ASP A 39 -7.23 12.25 7.90
C ASP A 39 -6.00 13.11 7.55
N ARG A 40 -4.80 12.67 7.96
CA ARG A 40 -3.56 13.44 7.90
C ARG A 40 -2.37 12.59 7.47
N ASP A 41 -1.26 13.26 7.18
CA ASP A 41 0.00 12.61 6.84
C ASP A 41 0.59 11.81 8.01
N ILE A 42 1.37 10.79 7.66
CA ILE A 42 2.19 10.01 8.60
C ILE A 42 3.67 10.25 8.32
N PHE A 43 4.49 9.95 9.32
CA PHE A 43 5.93 10.15 9.24
C PHE A 43 6.63 8.81 9.01
N CYS A 44 7.64 8.79 8.15
CA CYS A 44 8.53 7.64 8.06
C CYS A 44 9.37 7.53 9.35
N PRO A 45 9.38 6.38 10.05
CA PRO A 45 10.19 6.22 11.25
C PRO A 45 11.69 6.34 11.03
N ILE A 46 12.17 6.13 9.80
CA ILE A 46 13.60 6.09 9.51
C ILE A 46 14.10 7.43 8.98
N CYS A 47 13.45 7.99 7.97
CA CYS A 47 13.89 9.26 7.36
C CYS A 47 13.17 10.51 7.92
N GLY A 48 12.11 10.33 8.72
CA GLY A 48 11.37 11.43 9.37
C GLY A 48 10.49 12.26 8.43
N ILE A 49 10.38 11.90 7.14
CA ILE A 49 9.60 12.65 6.16
C ILE A 49 8.11 12.36 6.35
N SER A 50 7.31 13.44 6.33
CA SER A 50 5.85 13.42 6.38
C SER A 50 5.28 13.34 4.97
N GLU A 51 4.42 12.36 4.70
CA GLU A 51 3.70 12.21 3.44
C GLU A 51 2.33 11.54 3.69
N SER A 52 1.48 11.56 2.67
CA SER A 52 0.19 10.88 2.70
C SER A 52 0.32 9.36 2.69
N LEU A 53 -0.64 8.64 3.28
CA LEU A 53 -0.59 7.18 3.43
C LEU A 53 -0.33 6.40 2.13
N ASN A 54 -0.79 6.92 0.98
CA ASN A 54 -0.58 6.31 -0.33
C ASN A 54 0.91 6.16 -0.72
N THR A 55 1.83 6.97 -0.18
CA THR A 55 3.28 6.84 -0.42
C THR A 55 3.96 5.78 0.46
N PHE A 56 3.18 5.10 1.29
CA PHE A 56 3.66 4.09 2.24
C PHE A 56 3.18 2.67 1.91
N TRP A 57 2.54 2.48 0.77
CA TRP A 57 2.10 1.15 0.37
C TRP A 57 3.31 0.28 -0.02
N PRO A 58 3.35 -0.99 0.42
CA PRO A 58 4.38 -1.92 -0.02
C PRO A 58 4.43 -2.03 -1.53
N GLU A 59 5.64 -2.11 -2.08
CA GLU A 59 5.88 -2.11 -3.53
C GLU A 59 5.13 -3.25 -4.23
N GLU A 60 5.11 -4.44 -3.62
CA GLU A 60 4.37 -5.59 -4.13
C GLU A 60 2.86 -5.32 -4.27
N VAL A 61 2.30 -4.44 -3.43
CA VAL A 61 0.89 -4.11 -3.49
C VAL A 61 0.62 -3.13 -4.62
N VAL A 62 1.52 -2.16 -4.80
CA VAL A 62 1.45 -1.19 -5.90
C VAL A 62 1.58 -1.90 -7.25
N GLU A 63 2.52 -2.84 -7.37
CA GLU A 63 2.74 -3.62 -8.60
C GLU A 63 1.51 -4.44 -9.00
N GLU A 64 0.92 -5.17 -8.04
CA GLU A 64 -0.28 -5.97 -8.32
C GLU A 64 -1.51 -5.09 -8.59
N ALA A 65 -1.67 -3.97 -7.86
CA ALA A 65 -2.73 -3.02 -8.14
C ALA A 65 -2.61 -2.42 -9.55
N ALA A 66 -1.38 -2.17 -10.02
CA ALA A 66 -1.13 -1.72 -11.39
C ALA A 66 -1.56 -2.77 -12.43
N LYS A 67 -1.29 -4.07 -12.20
CA LYS A 67 -1.73 -5.15 -13.10
C LYS A 67 -3.26 -5.21 -13.21
N VAL A 68 -3.98 -5.06 -12.10
CA VAL A 68 -5.45 -5.02 -12.08
C VAL A 68 -5.98 -3.82 -12.84
N ALA A 69 -5.38 -2.65 -12.65
CA ALA A 69 -5.75 -1.44 -13.38
C ALA A 69 -5.51 -1.59 -14.89
N MET A 70 -4.40 -2.21 -15.30
CA MET A 70 -4.09 -2.49 -16.70
C MET A 70 -5.11 -3.46 -17.32
N MET A 71 -5.47 -4.54 -16.63
CA MET A 71 -6.51 -5.46 -17.10
C MET A 71 -7.84 -4.75 -17.31
N GLU A 72 -8.30 -3.93 -16.34
CA GLU A 72 -9.59 -3.27 -16.48
C GLU A 72 -9.57 -2.27 -17.64
N ALA A 73 -8.44 -1.57 -17.85
CA ALA A 73 -8.25 -0.73 -19.03
C ALA A 73 -8.31 -1.53 -20.34
N GLU A 74 -7.66 -2.70 -20.40
CA GLU A 74 -7.75 -3.61 -21.56
C GLU A 74 -9.19 -4.05 -21.83
N LYS A 75 -9.95 -4.35 -20.77
CA LYS A 75 -11.35 -4.74 -20.85
C LYS A 75 -12.23 -3.61 -21.37
N MET A 76 -12.07 -2.39 -20.84
CA MET A 76 -12.80 -1.20 -21.30
C MET A 76 -12.52 -0.92 -22.78
N ILE A 77 -11.27 -1.06 -23.23
CA ILE A 77 -10.89 -0.92 -24.64
C ILE A 77 -11.57 -2.02 -25.47
N ALA A 78 -11.48 -3.28 -25.05
CA ALA A 78 -12.09 -4.40 -25.76
C ALA A 78 -13.62 -4.25 -25.90
N GLU A 79 -14.29 -3.76 -24.86
CA GLU A 79 -15.73 -3.46 -24.88
C GLU A 79 -16.07 -2.28 -25.77
N ALA A 80 -15.29 -1.19 -25.76
CA ALA A 80 -15.49 -0.04 -26.62
C ALA A 80 -15.37 -0.38 -28.12
N PHE A 81 -14.46 -1.30 -28.47
CA PHE A 81 -14.29 -1.78 -29.84
C PHE A 81 -15.16 -3.00 -30.19
N LYS A 82 -15.91 -3.55 -29.22
CA LYS A 82 -16.80 -4.70 -29.43
C LYS A 82 -17.95 -4.30 -30.37
N GLY A 83 -17.88 -4.79 -31.60
CA GLY A 83 -18.89 -4.49 -32.63
C GLY A 83 -18.51 -3.37 -33.59
N PHE A 84 -17.33 -2.74 -33.44
CA PHE A 84 -16.82 -1.79 -34.41
C PHE A 84 -16.37 -2.51 -35.69
N LYS A 85 -17.29 -2.68 -36.64
CA LYS A 85 -17.03 -3.25 -37.98
C LYS A 85 -17.00 -2.12 -39.01
N SER A 86 -15.80 -1.71 -39.42
CA SER A 86 -15.65 -0.81 -40.57
C SER A 86 -15.06 -1.57 -41.77
N LYS A 87 -15.43 -1.19 -42.99
CA LYS A 87 -14.88 -1.80 -44.22
C LYS A 87 -13.39 -1.46 -44.45
N HIS A 88 -12.88 -0.41 -43.81
CA HIS A 88 -11.54 0.15 -44.07
C HIS A 88 -10.55 -0.04 -42.91
N ILE A 89 -11.02 -0.35 -41.70
CA ILE A 89 -10.19 -0.51 -40.51
C ILE A 89 -10.55 -1.85 -39.84
N LYS A 90 -9.59 -2.79 -39.84
CA LYS A 90 -9.64 -4.02 -39.06
C LYS A 90 -9.03 -3.77 -37.68
N VAL A 91 -9.86 -3.71 -36.65
CA VAL A 91 -9.39 -3.70 -35.26
C VAL A 91 -9.10 -5.14 -34.85
N LYS A 92 -7.86 -5.43 -34.46
CA LYS A 92 -7.49 -6.70 -33.82
C LYS A 92 -7.60 -6.48 -32.31
N THR A 93 -8.60 -7.08 -31.68
CA THR A 93 -8.70 -7.13 -30.22
C THR A 93 -7.90 -8.33 -29.71
N SER A 94 -6.82 -8.08 -28.97
CA SER A 94 -6.11 -9.12 -28.22
C SER A 94 -7.00 -9.65 -27.08
N PRO A 95 -6.85 -10.93 -26.68
CA PRO A 95 -7.56 -11.46 -25.52
C PRO A 95 -7.13 -10.70 -24.25
N VAL A 96 -8.12 -10.29 -23.45
CA VAL A 96 -7.91 -9.60 -22.17
C VAL A 96 -7.27 -10.56 -21.18
N HIS A 97 -6.17 -10.15 -20.55
CA HIS A 97 -5.53 -10.95 -19.51
C HIS A 97 -6.37 -10.89 -18.24
N GLN A 98 -6.89 -12.04 -17.78
CA GLN A 98 -7.65 -12.08 -16.53
C GLN A 98 -6.68 -12.13 -15.35
N VAL A 99 -6.77 -11.13 -14.47
CA VAL A 99 -6.11 -11.09 -13.16
C VAL A 99 -7.17 -10.94 -12.07
N ASP A 100 -6.84 -11.37 -10.85
CA ASP A 100 -7.76 -11.23 -9.73
C ASP A 100 -8.00 -9.75 -9.40
N SER A 101 -9.25 -9.32 -9.46
CA SER A 101 -9.66 -7.92 -9.22
C SER A 101 -9.72 -7.53 -7.75
N GLN A 102 -9.73 -8.49 -6.82
CA GLN A 102 -9.73 -8.27 -5.38
C GLN A 102 -8.41 -8.72 -4.78
N LEU A 103 -7.51 -7.76 -4.59
CA LEU A 103 -6.19 -8.05 -4.06
C LEU A 103 -6.21 -7.94 -2.54
N THR A 104 -6.06 -9.09 -1.86
CA THR A 104 -5.85 -9.13 -0.41
C THR A 104 -4.41 -9.53 -0.12
N PHE A 105 -3.66 -8.62 0.50
CA PHE A 105 -2.27 -8.87 0.87
C PHE A 105 -2.22 -9.24 2.34
N LYS A 106 -1.77 -10.48 2.60
CA LYS A 106 -1.45 -10.89 3.97
C LYS A 106 -0.30 -10.04 4.46
N ASN A 107 -0.38 -9.60 5.72
CA ASN A 107 0.77 -9.00 6.37
C ASN A 107 1.91 -10.02 6.33
N LYS A 108 3.06 -9.61 5.80
CA LYS A 108 4.24 -10.47 5.81
C LYS A 108 4.83 -10.47 7.22
N ASP A 109 5.26 -11.64 7.64
CA ASP A 109 5.91 -11.83 8.92
C ASP A 109 7.36 -11.34 8.82
N TYR A 110 7.54 -10.04 9.00
CA TYR A 110 8.86 -9.46 9.23
C TYR A 110 9.19 -9.59 10.70
N ASP A 111 10.43 -9.99 11.00
CA ASP A 111 11.02 -10.03 12.34
C ASP A 111 11.27 -8.60 12.86
N MET A 112 10.16 -7.87 13.04
CA MET A 112 10.10 -6.52 13.56
C MET A 112 9.64 -6.57 15.01
N GLN A 113 10.28 -5.76 15.84
CA GLN A 113 9.94 -5.62 17.23
C GLN A 113 8.77 -4.65 17.38
N SER A 114 7.70 -5.12 18.02
CA SER A 114 6.59 -4.27 18.45
C SER A 114 6.97 -3.47 19.69
N ILE A 115 6.85 -2.14 19.59
CA ILE A 115 7.20 -1.20 20.65
C ILE A 115 6.07 -0.21 20.86
N LYS A 116 5.89 0.26 22.10
CA LYS A 116 4.93 1.31 22.44
C LYS A 116 5.63 2.66 22.48
N VAL A 117 5.21 3.60 21.64
CA VAL A 117 5.73 4.97 21.63
C VAL A 117 5.03 5.84 22.66
N VAL A 118 5.78 6.30 23.67
CA VAL A 118 5.24 7.09 24.80
C VAL A 118 4.60 8.41 24.35
N CYS A 119 5.12 9.04 23.30
CA CYS A 119 4.64 10.34 22.85
C CYS A 119 3.21 10.34 22.30
N CYS A 120 2.71 9.19 21.84
CA CYS A 120 1.36 9.05 21.28
C CYS A 120 0.53 7.94 21.95
N ASP A 121 1.13 7.21 22.90
CA ASP A 121 0.57 6.02 23.53
C ASP A 121 0.11 4.94 22.55
N LYS A 122 0.83 4.76 21.44
CA LYS A 122 0.48 3.82 20.36
C LYS A 122 1.58 2.80 20.12
N SER A 123 1.21 1.65 19.55
CA SER A 123 2.15 0.60 19.16
C SER A 123 2.64 0.81 17.71
N ILE A 124 3.89 0.46 17.46
CA ILE A 124 4.50 0.39 16.11
C ILE A 124 5.40 -0.82 16.03
N GLY A 125 5.65 -1.33 14.82
CA GLY A 125 6.66 -2.36 14.57
C GLY A 125 7.86 -1.77 13.82
N LEU A 126 9.07 -2.01 14.30
CA LEU A 126 10.31 -1.56 13.65
C LEU A 126 11.31 -2.70 13.55
N ASN A 127 12.25 -2.63 12.60
CA ASN A 127 13.37 -3.55 12.66
C ASN A 127 14.21 -3.27 13.91
N PRO A 128 14.77 -4.30 14.58
CA PRO A 128 15.56 -4.12 15.80
C PRO A 128 16.72 -3.12 15.65
N ILE A 129 17.33 -3.05 14.47
CA ILE A 129 18.41 -2.10 14.16
C ILE A 129 17.90 -0.65 14.18
N ASP A 130 16.75 -0.39 13.56
CA ASP A 130 16.13 0.93 13.49
C ASP A 130 15.70 1.42 14.88
N TYR A 131 15.17 0.51 15.71
CA TYR A 131 14.85 0.79 17.11
C TYR A 131 16.10 1.22 17.89
N THR A 132 17.21 0.50 17.72
CA THR A 132 18.45 0.74 18.47
C THR A 132 19.13 2.05 18.09
N LEU A 133 19.06 2.47 16.83
CA LEU A 133 19.68 3.71 16.35
C LEU A 133 18.89 4.98 16.70
N GLY A 134 17.63 4.81 17.10
CA GLY A 134 16.66 5.88 17.27
C GLY A 134 15.85 6.11 15.99
N PHE A 135 14.59 6.49 16.17
CA PHE A 135 13.59 6.56 15.10
C PHE A 135 12.64 7.73 15.31
N TYR A 136 11.86 8.09 14.29
CA TYR A 136 10.79 9.07 14.40
C TYR A 136 9.45 8.37 14.68
N CYS A 137 8.64 8.94 15.57
CA CYS A 137 7.29 8.45 15.79
C CYS A 137 6.46 8.63 14.52
N PRO A 138 5.91 7.56 13.92
CA PRO A 138 5.17 7.69 12.67
C PRO A 138 3.84 8.46 12.82
N TYR A 139 3.35 8.57 14.05
CA TYR A 139 2.12 9.31 14.35
C TYR A 139 2.34 10.82 14.47
N CYS A 140 3.46 11.28 15.03
CA CYS A 140 3.65 12.71 15.35
C CYS A 140 4.99 13.32 14.92
N GLY A 141 5.89 12.53 14.35
CA GLY A 141 7.19 12.98 13.86
C GLY A 141 8.23 13.28 14.95
N ARG A 142 7.91 13.10 16.25
CA ARG A 142 8.91 13.28 17.32
C ARG A 142 9.96 12.18 17.25
N MET A 143 11.24 12.58 17.34
CA MET A 143 12.35 11.63 17.46
C MET A 143 12.28 10.93 18.83
N VAL A 144 12.43 9.60 18.80
CA VAL A 144 12.49 8.69 19.95
C VAL A 144 13.88 8.06 19.94
N ARG A 145 14.58 8.18 21.07
CA ARG A 145 15.91 7.62 21.33
C ARG A 145 15.87 6.85 22.64
#